data_AF-A0AA86VIU3-F1
#
_entry.id   AF-A0AA86VIU3-F1
#
_cell.length_a   1.000
_cell.length_b   1.000
_cell.length_c   1.000
_cell.angle_alpha   90.00
_cell.angle_beta   90.00
_cell.angle_gamma   90.00
#
_symmetry.space_group_name_H-M   'P 1'
#
loop_
_entity.id
_entity.type
_entity.pdbx_description
1 polymer ?
#
loop_
_entity_poly.entity_id
_entity_poly.type
_entity_poly.pdbx_seq_one_letter_code
_entity_poly.pdbx_strand_id
1 'polypeptide(L)'
;MSVIDILTRVDSICKKYDKYDVEKHRESNVSGEDAFARLYASVDADIEALLQKAETASKEKGKASAVAINAEIRRTKARLLEEVPKLQRLAVKKVKGLSSQEFAARNDLALALPDRIQAIPDGSPAVPKQTGGWAASASRPEIKFDSDGQFDDDYFQPSEQSSQFRQEYEMRRIKQDQGLDVIAEGLDTLKNMAHDMNEEMDRQVPLMDEIDSKVDKASSDLKNTNVRLKDTVNQLRSSRNFCIDIILLIIILGIAAYLYKPAQFAY
;
A
#
# COMPACT_ATOMS: atom_id res chain seq x y z
N MET A 1 -6.19 -48.86 -8.51
CA MET A 1 -5.84 -47.42 -8.57
C MET A 1 -5.67 -46.99 -7.12
N SER A 2 -4.47 -46.64 -6.71
CA SER A 2 -4.16 -46.29 -5.31
C SER A 2 -4.64 -44.87 -4.99
N VAL A 3 -4.96 -44.58 -3.72
CA VAL A 3 -5.32 -43.23 -3.25
C VAL A 3 -4.21 -42.22 -3.60
N ILE A 4 -2.96 -42.67 -3.59
CA ILE A 4 -1.77 -41.90 -4.00
C ILE A 4 -1.78 -41.57 -5.50
N ASP A 5 -2.27 -42.48 -6.36
CA ASP A 5 -2.40 -42.21 -7.79
C ASP A 5 -3.49 -41.17 -8.07
N ILE A 6 -4.54 -41.17 -7.26
CA ILE A 6 -5.64 -40.20 -7.37
C ILE A 6 -5.15 -38.82 -6.91
N LEU A 7 -4.45 -38.74 -5.77
CA LEU A 7 -3.89 -37.48 -5.26
C LEU A 7 -2.89 -36.85 -6.22
N THR A 8 -1.99 -37.64 -6.80
CA THR A 8 -1.01 -37.15 -7.79
C THR A 8 -1.68 -36.73 -9.10
N ARG A 9 -2.74 -37.42 -9.54
CA ARG A 9 -3.56 -36.97 -10.67
C ARG A 9 -4.32 -35.69 -10.37
N VAL A 10 -4.89 -35.55 -9.18
CA VAL A 10 -5.58 -34.32 -8.77
C VAL A 10 -4.59 -33.16 -8.70
N ASP A 11 -3.41 -33.34 -8.09
CA ASP A 11 -2.36 -32.30 -8.04
C ASP A 11 -1.88 -31.88 -9.44
N SER A 12 -1.65 -32.85 -10.33
CA SER A 12 -1.26 -32.57 -11.72
C SER A 12 -2.39 -31.89 -12.52
N ILE A 13 -3.66 -32.20 -12.25
CA ILE A 13 -4.81 -31.50 -12.82
C ILE A 13 -4.86 -30.07 -12.29
N CYS A 14 -4.78 -29.86 -10.98
CA CYS A 14 -4.73 -28.53 -10.36
C CYS A 14 -3.61 -27.67 -10.96
N LYS A 15 -2.37 -28.18 -11.04
CA LYS A 15 -1.25 -27.48 -11.69
C LYS A 15 -1.47 -27.18 -13.16
N LYS A 16 -2.19 -28.03 -13.89
CA LYS A 16 -2.47 -27.80 -15.32
C LYS A 16 -3.52 -26.69 -15.52
N TYR A 17 -4.39 -26.49 -14.54
CA TYR A 17 -5.41 -25.44 -14.54
C TYR A 17 -5.02 -24.17 -13.79
N ASP A 18 -3.94 -24.19 -13.00
CA ASP A 18 -3.34 -22.99 -12.39
C ASP A 18 -3.13 -21.85 -13.40
N LYS A 19 -2.82 -22.17 -14.67
CA LYS A 19 -2.64 -21.16 -15.72
C LYS A 19 -3.89 -20.33 -16.05
N TYR A 20 -5.06 -20.81 -15.66
CA TYR A 20 -6.35 -20.14 -15.86
C TYR A 20 -6.84 -19.46 -14.58
N ASP A 21 -6.11 -19.59 -13.48
CA ASP A 21 -6.37 -18.85 -12.26
C ASP A 21 -5.88 -17.41 -12.45
N VAL A 22 -6.79 -16.57 -12.94
CA VAL A 22 -6.53 -15.16 -13.24
C VAL A 22 -6.15 -14.39 -11.97
N GLU A 23 -6.65 -14.80 -10.79
CA GLU A 23 -6.30 -14.17 -9.51
C GLU A 23 -4.86 -14.49 -9.12
N LYS A 24 -4.45 -15.75 -9.19
CA LYS A 24 -3.08 -16.19 -8.91
C LYS A 24 -2.05 -15.59 -9.87
N HIS A 25 -2.42 -15.43 -11.14
CA HIS A 25 -1.57 -14.77 -12.15
C HIS A 25 -1.53 -13.23 -12.00
N ARG A 26 -2.56 -12.64 -11.41
CA ARG A 26 -2.62 -11.21 -11.10
C ARG A 26 -1.77 -10.88 -9.88
N GLU A 27 -1.84 -11.68 -8.82
CA GLU A 27 -0.97 -11.55 -7.63
C GLU A 27 0.52 -11.70 -7.98
N SER A 28 0.86 -12.67 -8.81
CA SER A 28 2.26 -12.92 -9.22
C SER A 28 2.84 -11.85 -10.17
N ASN A 29 2.02 -11.25 -11.04
CA ASN A 29 2.45 -10.12 -11.88
C ASN A 29 2.49 -8.78 -11.10
N VAL A 30 1.63 -8.60 -10.09
CA VAL A 30 1.62 -7.39 -9.25
C VAL A 30 2.77 -7.41 -8.23
N SER A 31 3.11 -8.57 -7.66
CA SER A 31 4.09 -8.68 -6.58
C SER A 31 5.54 -8.36 -6.99
N GLY A 32 5.89 -8.44 -8.29
CA GLY A 32 7.24 -8.11 -8.79
C GLY A 32 7.43 -6.66 -9.27
N GLU A 33 6.37 -6.03 -9.77
CA GLU A 33 6.41 -4.70 -10.41
C GLU A 33 5.76 -3.57 -9.60
N ASP A 34 5.09 -3.87 -8.48
CA ASP A 34 4.39 -2.86 -7.70
C ASP A 34 5.33 -2.05 -6.80
N ALA A 35 5.70 -0.87 -7.28
CA ALA A 35 6.55 0.09 -6.58
C ALA A 35 5.98 0.52 -5.22
N PHE A 36 4.64 0.55 -5.06
CA PHE A 36 4.01 0.86 -3.78
C PHE A 36 4.30 -0.25 -2.77
N ALA A 37 3.95 -1.51 -3.10
CA ALA A 37 4.12 -2.64 -2.20
C ALA A 37 5.58 -2.82 -1.74
N ARG A 38 6.54 -2.61 -2.65
CA ARG A 38 7.97 -2.67 -2.32
C ARG A 38 8.42 -1.58 -1.35
N LEU A 39 8.03 -0.33 -1.60
CA LEU A 39 8.38 0.78 -0.72
C LEU A 39 7.66 0.64 0.64
N TYR A 40 6.40 0.21 0.61
CA TYR A 40 5.61 0.00 1.82
C TYR A 40 6.22 -1.08 2.69
N ALA A 41 6.59 -2.23 2.12
CA ALA A 41 7.26 -3.31 2.84
C ALA A 41 8.60 -2.88 3.46
N SER A 42 9.38 -2.04 2.76
CA SER A 42 10.63 -1.48 3.30
C SER A 42 10.36 -0.58 4.51
N VAL A 43 9.40 0.33 4.37
CA VAL A 43 9.03 1.27 5.44
C VAL A 43 8.42 0.54 6.64
N ASP A 44 7.61 -0.50 6.39
CA ASP A 44 7.01 -1.33 7.42
C ASP A 44 8.08 -2.10 8.22
N ALA A 45 9.07 -2.68 7.53
CA ALA A 45 10.22 -3.34 8.17
C ALA A 45 11.05 -2.37 9.03
N ASP A 46 11.26 -1.13 8.55
CA ASP A 46 11.95 -0.11 9.32
C ASP A 46 11.13 0.32 10.56
N ILE A 47 9.81 0.42 10.45
CA ILE A 47 8.90 0.68 11.59
C ILE A 47 9.00 -0.45 12.63
N GLU A 48 8.99 -1.72 12.20
CA GLU A 48 9.16 -2.86 13.11
C GLU A 48 10.52 -2.82 13.82
N ALA A 49 11.60 -2.53 13.10
CA ALA A 49 12.93 -2.38 13.68
C ALA A 49 13.00 -1.23 14.69
N LEU A 50 12.31 -0.11 14.40
CA LEU A 50 12.17 1.03 15.31
C LEU A 50 11.41 0.67 16.59
N LEU A 51 10.32 -0.11 16.49
CA LEU A 51 9.56 -0.58 17.64
C LEU A 51 10.41 -1.47 18.54
N GLN A 52 11.19 -2.39 17.95
CA GLN A 52 12.15 -3.20 18.71
C GLN A 52 13.22 -2.34 19.40
N LYS A 53 13.74 -1.31 18.72
CA LYS A 53 14.70 -0.36 19.33
C LYS A 53 14.07 0.48 20.45
N ALA A 54 12.80 0.88 20.33
CA ALA A 54 12.08 1.58 21.39
C ALA A 54 11.89 0.67 22.61
N GLU A 55 11.60 -0.61 22.40
CA GLU A 55 11.50 -1.60 23.47
C GLU A 55 12.85 -1.81 24.17
N THR A 56 13.96 -1.93 23.44
CA THR A 56 15.30 -2.04 24.05
C THR A 56 15.68 -0.79 24.82
N ALA A 57 15.38 0.41 24.29
CA ALA A 57 15.58 1.68 25.00
C ALA A 57 14.81 1.74 26.32
N SER A 58 13.60 1.18 26.38
CA SER A 58 12.79 1.14 27.60
C SER A 58 13.35 0.20 28.68
N LYS A 59 14.03 -0.86 28.27
CA LYS A 59 14.64 -1.87 29.15
C LYS A 59 16.09 -1.55 29.52
N GLU A 60 16.67 -0.55 28.87
CA GLU A 60 18.06 -0.14 29.05
C GLU A 60 18.27 0.52 30.42
N LYS A 61 19.29 0.06 31.16
CA LYS A 61 19.60 0.57 32.51
C LYS A 61 20.52 1.78 32.47
N GLY A 62 21.31 1.93 31.40
CA GLY A 62 22.24 3.04 31.23
C GLY A 62 21.57 4.28 30.66
N LYS A 63 21.48 5.37 31.45
CA LYS A 63 20.90 6.65 30.99
C LYS A 63 21.54 7.17 29.70
N ALA A 64 22.86 7.08 29.57
CA ALA A 64 23.58 7.50 28.36
C ALA A 64 23.27 6.60 27.15
N SER A 65 23.19 5.27 27.35
CA SER A 65 22.82 4.31 26.31
C SER A 65 21.38 4.56 25.81
N ALA A 66 20.44 4.70 26.74
CA ALA A 66 19.04 4.98 26.41
C ALA A 66 18.86 6.30 25.64
N VAL A 67 19.62 7.35 26.01
CA VAL A 67 19.59 8.64 25.27
C VAL A 67 20.16 8.49 23.87
N ALA A 68 21.23 7.71 23.68
CA ALA A 68 21.81 7.45 22.36
C ALA A 68 20.84 6.67 21.45
N ILE A 69 20.21 5.61 21.98
CA ILE A 69 19.21 4.82 21.24
C ILE A 69 18.00 5.69 20.89
N ASN A 70 17.48 6.49 21.82
CA ASN A 70 16.39 7.42 21.56
C ASN A 70 16.74 8.50 20.52
N ALA A 71 18.00 8.96 20.48
CA ALA A 71 18.46 9.85 19.41
C ALA A 71 18.49 9.18 18.04
N GLU A 72 18.82 7.89 17.99
CA GLU A 72 18.77 7.09 16.76
C GLU A 72 17.32 6.89 16.30
N ILE A 73 16.41 6.54 17.20
CA ILE A 73 14.96 6.43 16.94
C ILE A 73 14.43 7.73 16.33
N ARG A 74 14.81 8.90 16.87
CA ARG A 74 14.41 10.20 16.29
C ARG A 74 14.91 10.41 14.86
N ARG A 75 16.16 10.02 14.56
CA ARG A 75 16.72 10.14 13.20
C ARG A 75 16.02 9.24 12.20
N THR A 76 15.77 7.99 12.56
CA THR A 76 15.08 7.05 11.66
C THR A 76 13.61 7.41 11.49
N LYS A 77 12.94 7.88 12.55
CA LYS A 77 11.58 8.44 12.50
C LYS A 77 11.47 9.59 11.51
N ALA A 78 12.41 10.53 11.52
CA ALA A 78 12.46 11.64 10.57
C ALA A 78 12.67 11.15 9.12
N ARG A 79 13.60 10.22 8.90
CA ARG A 79 13.82 9.61 7.58
C ARG A 79 12.56 8.93 7.04
N LEU A 80 11.85 8.15 7.88
CA LEU A 80 10.62 7.48 7.43
C LEU A 80 9.53 8.47 7.05
N LEU A 81 9.39 9.58 7.79
CA LEU A 81 8.44 10.63 7.45
C LEU A 81 8.76 11.31 6.11
N GLU A 82 10.02 11.37 5.69
CA GLU A 82 10.40 11.87 4.36
C GLU A 82 9.97 10.93 3.22
N GLU A 83 9.83 9.62 3.50
CA GLU A 83 9.40 8.62 2.51
C GLU A 83 7.87 8.51 2.39
N VAL A 84 7.12 8.97 3.41
CA VAL A 84 5.66 8.92 3.41
C VAL A 84 5.01 9.65 2.23
N PRO A 85 5.40 10.88 1.86
CA PRO A 85 4.81 11.57 0.70
C PRO A 85 5.00 10.79 -0.60
N LYS A 86 6.12 10.07 -0.74
CA LYS A 86 6.37 9.21 -1.91
C LYS A 86 5.45 8.00 -1.91
N LEU A 87 5.20 7.39 -0.75
CA LEU A 87 4.22 6.32 -0.59
C LEU A 87 2.80 6.79 -0.90
N GLN A 88 2.40 7.96 -0.41
CA GLN A 88 1.08 8.54 -0.68
C GLN A 88 0.87 8.79 -2.18
N ARG A 89 1.87 9.33 -2.88
CA ARG A 89 1.82 9.48 -4.35
C ARG A 89 1.68 8.15 -5.08
N LEU A 90 2.37 7.11 -4.61
CA LEU A 90 2.25 5.77 -5.18
C LEU A 90 0.91 5.09 -4.86
N ALA A 91 0.32 5.39 -3.70
CA ALA A 91 -0.98 4.88 -3.29
C ALA A 91 -2.12 5.41 -4.15
N VAL A 92 -2.08 6.71 -4.50
CA VAL A 92 -3.08 7.36 -5.36
C VAL A 92 -2.90 7.02 -6.84
N LYS A 93 -1.73 6.48 -7.23
CA LYS A 93 -1.48 6.08 -8.62
C LYS A 93 -2.22 4.78 -8.94
N LYS A 94 -3.28 4.86 -9.75
CA LYS A 94 -4.06 3.68 -10.19
C LYS A 94 -3.19 2.75 -11.06
N VAL A 95 -2.93 1.53 -10.56
CA VAL A 95 -2.18 0.49 -11.26
C VAL A 95 -3.14 -0.42 -12.03
N LYS A 96 -2.76 -0.83 -13.25
CA LYS A 96 -3.56 -1.73 -14.08
C LYS A 96 -3.70 -3.09 -13.37
N GLY A 97 -4.94 -3.52 -13.14
CA GLY A 97 -5.20 -4.77 -12.42
C GLY A 97 -5.21 -4.62 -10.90
N LEU A 98 -5.48 -3.45 -10.34
CA LEU A 98 -5.83 -3.30 -8.92
C LEU A 98 -7.35 -3.10 -8.77
N SER A 99 -7.98 -3.82 -7.85
CA SER A 99 -9.41 -3.60 -7.55
C SER A 99 -9.64 -2.27 -6.82
N SER A 100 -10.86 -1.74 -6.89
CA SER A 100 -11.23 -0.51 -6.18
C SER A 100 -11.05 -0.64 -4.66
N GLN A 101 -11.37 -1.81 -4.10
CA GLN A 101 -11.18 -2.11 -2.69
C GLN A 101 -9.69 -2.13 -2.30
N GLU A 102 -8.83 -2.77 -3.08
CA GLU A 102 -7.38 -2.78 -2.81
C GLU A 102 -6.76 -1.39 -2.96
N PHE A 103 -7.25 -0.59 -3.90
CA PHE A 103 -6.80 0.80 -4.07
C PHE A 103 -7.16 1.66 -2.86
N ALA A 104 -8.40 1.55 -2.36
CA ALA A 104 -8.82 2.23 -1.13
C ALA A 104 -7.98 1.78 0.08
N ALA A 105 -7.77 0.47 0.23
CA ALA A 105 -6.93 -0.06 1.31
C ALA A 105 -5.49 0.47 1.25
N ARG A 106 -4.88 0.61 0.06
CA ARG A 106 -3.54 1.20 -0.08
C ARG A 106 -3.49 2.66 0.34
N ASN A 107 -4.52 3.42 0.00
CA ASN A 107 -4.63 4.82 0.40
C ASN A 107 -4.75 4.93 1.92
N ASP A 108 -5.62 4.13 2.54
CA ASP A 108 -5.80 4.10 3.99
C ASP A 108 -4.51 3.72 4.72
N LEU A 109 -3.76 2.72 4.21
CA LEU A 109 -2.46 2.34 4.75
C LEU A 109 -1.43 3.47 4.67
N ALA A 110 -1.38 4.21 3.56
CA ALA A 110 -0.48 5.35 3.40
C ALA A 110 -0.88 6.56 4.29
N LEU A 111 -2.18 6.76 4.53
CA LEU A 111 -2.72 7.81 5.40
C LEU A 111 -2.49 7.51 6.89
N ALA A 112 -2.53 6.23 7.30
CA ALA A 112 -2.28 5.83 8.69
C ALA A 112 -0.78 5.86 9.07
N LEU A 113 0.11 5.93 8.08
CA LEU A 113 1.54 5.77 8.25
C LEU A 113 2.24 6.89 9.07
N PRO A 114 1.94 8.18 8.86
CA PRO A 114 2.42 9.27 9.72
C PRO A 114 2.09 9.06 11.20
N ASP A 115 0.84 8.73 11.51
CA ASP A 115 0.37 8.55 12.88
C ASP A 115 1.05 7.35 13.54
N ARG A 116 1.21 6.26 12.79
CA ARG A 116 1.89 5.05 13.24
C ARG A 116 3.38 5.31 13.54
N ILE A 117 4.07 6.08 12.69
CA ILE A 117 5.45 6.50 12.92
C ILE A 117 5.53 7.43 14.15
N GLN A 118 4.61 8.37 14.28
CA GLN A 118 4.59 9.33 15.40
C GLN A 118 4.32 8.66 16.76
N ALA A 119 3.52 7.59 16.79
CA ALA A 119 3.21 6.84 18.00
C ALA A 119 4.41 6.09 18.60
N ILE A 120 5.52 5.93 17.86
CA ILE A 120 6.73 5.25 18.34
C ILE A 120 7.40 6.11 19.43
N PRO A 121 7.61 5.57 20.65
CA PRO A 121 8.29 6.27 21.74
C PRO A 121 9.74 6.56 21.37
N ASP A 122 10.13 7.83 21.42
CA ASP A 122 11.47 8.32 21.03
C ASP A 122 12.18 9.10 22.14
N GLY A 123 11.66 8.99 23.36
CA GLY A 123 12.18 9.65 24.56
C GLY A 123 12.07 11.18 24.54
N SER A 124 11.39 11.77 23.56
CA SER A 124 11.02 13.19 23.61
C SER A 124 9.84 13.41 24.55
N PRO A 125 9.76 14.55 25.27
CA PRO A 125 8.55 14.90 25.98
C PRO A 125 7.41 14.96 24.97
N ALA A 126 6.28 14.32 25.30
CA ALA A 126 5.13 14.25 24.40
C ALA A 126 4.79 15.64 23.87
N VAL A 127 4.97 15.84 22.57
CA VAL A 127 4.43 17.03 21.89
C VAL A 127 2.91 16.92 22.04
N PRO A 128 2.23 17.89 22.67
CA PRO A 128 0.77 17.86 22.74
C PRO A 128 0.28 17.85 21.30
N LYS A 129 -0.53 16.84 20.93
CA LYS A 129 -1.22 16.81 19.64
C LYS A 129 -1.93 18.15 19.42
N GLN A 130 -1.35 19.02 18.58
CA GLN A 130 -1.97 20.26 18.15
C GLN A 130 -3.14 19.90 17.23
N THR A 131 -4.29 19.67 17.85
CA THR A 131 -5.58 19.97 17.24
C THR A 131 -5.80 21.47 17.44
N GLY A 132 -6.23 22.15 16.37
CA GLY A 132 -6.11 23.60 16.18
C GLY A 132 -6.53 24.47 17.37
N GLY A 133 -5.65 25.40 17.71
CA GLY A 133 -5.93 26.46 18.68
C GLY A 133 -4.66 27.21 19.04
N TRP A 134 -4.42 28.35 18.38
CA TRP A 134 -3.53 29.38 18.92
C TRP A 134 -4.15 29.93 20.21
N ALA A 135 -3.79 29.31 21.34
CA ALA A 135 -4.05 29.85 22.66
C ALA A 135 -2.71 30.14 23.33
N ALA A 136 -2.60 31.38 23.81
CA ALA A 136 -1.42 32.02 24.35
C ALA A 136 -0.68 31.21 25.42
N SER A 137 0.62 31.49 25.53
CA SER A 137 1.51 31.09 26.62
C SER A 137 0.79 31.05 27.97
N ALA A 138 0.59 29.85 28.51
CA ALA A 138 0.21 29.66 29.90
C ALA A 138 1.46 29.86 30.76
N SER A 139 1.44 30.93 31.55
CA SER A 139 2.38 31.25 32.62
C SER A 139 2.66 30.04 33.53
N ARG A 140 3.94 29.81 33.81
CA ARG A 140 4.42 28.91 34.88
C ARG A 140 3.71 29.22 36.20
N PRO A 141 3.55 28.23 37.11
CA PRO A 141 2.98 28.50 38.41
C PRO A 141 3.90 29.45 39.18
N GLU A 142 3.29 30.54 39.60
CA GLU A 142 3.74 31.54 40.56
C GLU A 142 4.63 30.92 41.67
N ILE A 143 5.93 31.19 41.61
CA ILE A 143 6.82 30.99 42.76
C ILE A 143 6.57 32.18 43.68
N LYS A 144 5.76 31.96 44.73
CA LYS A 144 5.55 32.96 45.78
C LYS A 144 6.82 33.06 46.62
N PHE A 145 7.53 34.17 46.49
CA PHE A 145 8.53 34.60 47.45
C PHE A 145 7.85 35.50 48.48
N ASP A 146 7.48 34.93 49.62
CA ASP A 146 7.26 35.71 50.85
C ASP A 146 8.62 35.89 51.51
N SER A 147 9.19 37.09 51.39
CA SER A 147 10.24 37.58 52.28
C SER A 147 10.32 39.10 52.19
N ASP A 148 9.60 39.77 53.08
CA ASP A 148 9.89 41.13 53.51
C ASP A 148 11.27 41.14 54.19
N GLY A 149 12.30 41.34 53.37
CA GLY A 149 13.66 41.56 53.81
C GLY A 149 14.24 42.66 52.95
N GLN A 150 14.46 43.82 53.53
CA GLN A 150 15.22 44.90 52.93
C GLN A 150 16.65 44.41 52.67
N PHE A 151 16.91 43.96 51.44
CA PHE A 151 18.23 43.52 51.00
C PHE A 151 18.86 44.64 50.17
N ASP A 152 20.04 45.08 50.61
CA ASP A 152 20.92 46.00 49.92
C ASP A 152 21.21 45.55 48.49
N ASP A 153 21.23 46.52 47.58
CA ASP A 153 21.44 46.44 46.12
C ASP A 153 22.86 46.03 45.70
N ASP A 154 23.64 45.43 46.62
CA ASP A 154 25.08 45.13 46.42
C ASP A 154 25.38 43.64 46.25
N TYR A 155 24.36 42.77 46.20
CA TYR A 155 24.57 41.30 46.14
C TYR A 155 24.61 40.69 44.72
N PHE A 156 24.31 41.47 43.67
CA PHE A 156 24.42 41.03 42.28
C PHE A 156 25.54 41.79 41.56
N GLN A 157 26.79 41.50 41.90
CA GLN A 157 27.88 41.76 40.95
C GLN A 157 27.74 40.75 39.79
N PRO A 158 27.46 41.21 38.55
CA PRO A 158 27.50 40.35 37.39
C PRO A 158 28.97 39.96 37.16
N SER A 159 29.35 38.73 37.50
CA SER A 159 30.67 38.22 37.13
C SER A 159 30.74 38.06 35.61
N GLU A 160 31.89 38.32 34.99
CA GLU A 160 32.11 38.15 33.54
C GLU A 160 31.78 36.74 33.01
N GLN A 161 31.68 35.74 33.89
CA GLN A 161 31.29 34.37 33.53
C GLN A 161 29.77 34.23 33.32
N SER A 162 28.94 35.08 33.95
CA SER A 162 27.48 35.09 33.80
C SER A 162 27.04 35.65 32.44
N SER A 163 27.72 36.68 31.93
CA SER A 163 27.42 37.28 30.64
C SER A 163 27.71 36.33 29.47
N GLN A 164 28.77 35.53 29.56
CA GLN A 164 29.10 34.51 28.56
C GLN A 164 28.03 33.40 28.50
N PHE A 165 27.52 32.95 29.64
CA PHE A 165 26.47 31.93 29.69
C PHE A 165 25.14 32.44 29.13
N ARG A 166 24.80 33.71 29.38
CA ARG A 166 23.60 34.37 28.84
C ARG A 166 23.70 34.52 27.32
N GLN A 167 24.87 34.91 26.82
CA GLN A 167 25.13 35.05 25.39
C GLN A 167 25.08 33.69 24.66
N GLU A 168 25.60 32.63 25.28
CA GLU A 168 25.52 31.26 24.73
C GLU A 168 24.08 30.75 24.71
N TYR A 169 23.29 31.06 25.74
CA TYR A 169 21.87 30.72 25.79
C TYR A 169 21.06 31.46 24.71
N GLU A 170 21.29 32.76 24.54
CA GLU A 170 20.66 33.56 23.49
C GLU A 170 21.04 33.06 22.09
N MET A 171 22.29 32.67 21.88
CA MET A 171 22.74 32.10 20.60
C MET A 171 22.12 30.72 20.32
N ARG A 172 21.89 29.89 21.35
CA ARG A 172 21.15 28.62 21.21
C ARG A 172 19.67 28.87 20.90
N ARG A 173 19.04 29.88 21.51
CA ARG A 173 17.66 30.26 21.20
C ARG A 173 17.52 30.71 19.74
N ILE A 174 18.38 31.62 19.29
CA ILE A 174 18.33 32.13 17.91
C ILE A 174 18.51 31.00 16.88
N LYS A 175 19.40 30.03 17.15
CA LYS A 175 19.55 28.84 16.29
C LYS A 175 18.34 27.91 16.31
N GLN A 176 17.64 27.79 17.43
CA GLN A 176 16.40 27.01 17.52
C GLN A 176 15.25 27.69 16.77
N ASP A 177 15.12 29.01 16.89
CA ASP A 177 14.10 29.79 16.16
C ASP A 177 14.30 29.69 14.64
N GLN A 178 15.54 29.75 14.16
CA GLN A 178 15.86 29.50 12.75
C GLN A 178 15.49 28.08 12.29
N GLY A 179 15.65 27.08 13.16
CA GLY A 179 15.21 25.71 12.87
C GLY A 179 13.69 25.58 12.81
N LEU A 180 12.96 26.33 13.64
CA LEU A 180 11.50 26.35 13.64
C LEU A 180 10.93 27.02 12.38
N ASP A 181 11.56 28.07 11.87
CA ASP A 181 11.14 28.72 10.61
C ASP A 181 11.24 27.76 9.41
N VAL A 182 12.33 26.99 9.31
CA VAL A 182 12.50 25.98 8.24
C VAL A 182 11.45 24.87 8.36
N ILE A 183 11.09 24.47 9.58
CA ILE A 183 10.04 23.48 9.81
C ILE A 183 8.67 24.07 9.43
N ALA A 184 8.39 25.33 9.77
CA ALA A 184 7.14 26.00 9.42
C ALA A 184 6.96 26.10 7.89
N GLU A 185 8.01 26.46 7.16
CA GLU A 185 8.03 26.48 5.70
C GLU A 185 7.83 25.07 5.10
N GLY A 186 8.51 24.06 5.66
CA GLY A 186 8.30 22.66 5.29
C GLY A 186 6.86 22.17 5.53
N LEU A 187 6.21 22.66 6.60
CA LEU A 187 4.84 22.29 6.94
C LEU A 187 3.82 22.99 6.03
N ASP A 188 4.10 24.23 5.62
CA ASP A 188 3.24 24.98 4.70
C ASP A 188 3.32 24.41 3.27
N THR A 189 4.51 23.98 2.83
CA THR A 189 4.66 23.23 1.56
C THR A 189 3.94 21.88 1.60
N LEU A 190 3.99 21.16 2.72
CA LEU A 190 3.24 19.91 2.91
C LEU A 190 1.72 20.15 2.89
N LYS A 191 1.25 21.23 3.52
CA LYS A 191 -0.17 21.62 3.53
C LYS A 191 -0.69 21.93 2.13
N ASN A 192 0.08 22.68 1.34
CA ASN A 192 -0.30 23.00 -0.03
C ASN A 192 -0.34 21.73 -0.90
N MET A 193 0.60 20.80 -0.71
CA MET A 193 0.61 19.52 -1.42
C MET A 193 -0.54 18.60 -1.01
N ALA A 194 -0.89 18.57 0.29
CA ALA A 194 -2.05 17.83 0.78
C ALA A 194 -3.36 18.40 0.23
N HIS A 195 -3.44 19.72 0.06
CA HIS A 195 -4.59 20.38 -0.55
C HIS A 195 -4.73 20.03 -2.03
N ASP A 196 -3.63 20.06 -2.79
CA ASP A 196 -3.60 19.66 -4.21
C ASP A 196 -3.98 18.17 -4.38
N MET A 197 -3.53 17.31 -3.46
CA MET A 197 -3.93 15.89 -3.44
C MET A 197 -5.42 15.70 -3.15
N ASN A 198 -6.00 16.52 -2.26
CA ASN A 198 -7.43 16.45 -1.95
C ASN A 198 -8.28 16.92 -3.14
N GLU A 199 -7.86 17.98 -3.83
CA GLU A 199 -8.58 18.48 -5.01
C GLU A 199 -8.49 17.51 -6.20
N GLU A 200 -7.34 16.84 -6.40
CA GLU A 200 -7.16 15.81 -7.42
C GLU A 200 -7.93 14.52 -7.08
N MET A 201 -8.09 14.18 -5.79
CA MET A 201 -8.95 13.09 -5.32
C MET A 201 -10.42 13.38 -5.64
N ASP A 202 -10.89 14.60 -5.39
CA ASP A 202 -12.25 15.03 -5.73
C ASP A 202 -12.47 15.10 -7.27
N ARG A 203 -11.43 15.42 -8.05
CA ARG A 203 -11.46 15.37 -9.53
C ARG A 203 -11.42 13.96 -10.11
N GLN A 204 -11.00 12.93 -9.36
CA GLN A 204 -10.94 11.55 -9.83
C GLN A 204 -12.25 10.75 -9.66
N VAL A 205 -13.26 11.30 -8.99
CA VAL A 205 -14.59 10.66 -8.85
C VAL A 205 -15.26 10.33 -10.21
N PRO A 206 -15.29 11.21 -11.23
CA PRO A 206 -15.90 10.86 -12.53
C PRO A 206 -15.06 9.93 -13.43
N LEU A 207 -13.83 9.57 -13.06
CA LEU A 207 -12.97 8.65 -13.85
C LEU A 207 -12.97 7.20 -13.32
N MET A 208 -13.71 6.91 -12.23
CA MET A 208 -13.90 5.55 -11.73
C MET A 208 -14.92 4.78 -12.60
N ASP A 209 -16.01 5.42 -13.01
CA ASP A 209 -17.08 4.81 -13.79
C ASP A 209 -16.65 4.43 -15.22
N GLU A 210 -15.78 5.22 -15.84
CA GLU A 210 -15.34 4.95 -17.22
C GLU A 210 -14.38 3.76 -17.29
N ILE A 211 -13.62 3.49 -16.23
CA ILE A 211 -12.69 2.35 -16.16
C ILE A 211 -13.45 1.06 -15.86
N ASP A 212 -14.37 1.07 -14.90
CA ASP A 212 -15.21 -0.11 -14.62
C ASP A 212 -16.08 -0.45 -15.85
N SER A 213 -16.64 0.56 -16.52
CA SER A 213 -17.35 0.36 -17.79
C SER A 213 -16.48 -0.25 -18.89
N LYS A 214 -15.22 0.19 -19.02
CA LYS A 214 -14.28 -0.37 -20.02
C LYS A 214 -13.84 -1.79 -19.66
N VAL A 215 -13.68 -2.12 -18.38
CA VAL A 215 -13.34 -3.46 -17.90
C VAL A 215 -14.52 -4.41 -18.10
N ASP A 216 -15.74 -4.00 -17.74
CA ASP A 216 -16.96 -4.78 -17.96
C ASP A 216 -17.22 -5.03 -19.44
N LYS A 217 -16.99 -4.03 -20.29
CA LYS A 217 -17.11 -4.15 -21.74
C LYS A 217 -16.10 -5.14 -22.32
N ALA A 218 -14.83 -5.06 -21.90
CA ALA A 218 -13.80 -6.00 -22.33
C ALA A 218 -14.06 -7.44 -21.85
N SER A 219 -14.58 -7.61 -20.62
CA SER A 219 -14.99 -8.90 -20.07
C SER A 219 -16.18 -9.51 -20.83
N SER A 220 -17.19 -8.69 -21.13
CA SER A 220 -18.34 -9.07 -21.96
C SER A 220 -17.92 -9.46 -23.37
N ASP A 221 -17.00 -8.73 -23.99
CA ASP A 221 -16.47 -9.05 -25.33
C ASP A 221 -15.67 -10.36 -25.32
N LEU A 222 -14.86 -10.63 -24.28
CA LEU A 222 -14.18 -11.91 -24.09
C LEU A 222 -15.15 -13.08 -23.87
N LYS A 223 -16.25 -12.86 -23.13
CA LYS A 223 -17.29 -13.87 -22.91
C LYS A 223 -18.04 -14.17 -24.21
N ASN A 224 -18.43 -13.13 -24.95
CA ASN A 224 -19.12 -13.27 -26.23
C ASN A 224 -18.25 -13.94 -27.30
N THR A 225 -16.95 -13.62 -27.36
CA THR A 225 -16.02 -14.29 -28.30
C THR A 225 -15.82 -15.76 -27.95
N ASN A 226 -15.74 -16.11 -26.66
CA ASN A 226 -15.71 -17.52 -26.23
C ASN A 226 -16.98 -18.29 -26.60
N VAL A 227 -18.16 -17.68 -26.45
CA VAL A 227 -19.43 -18.29 -26.88
C VAL A 227 -19.44 -18.52 -28.39
N ARG A 228 -19.05 -17.52 -29.19
CA ARG A 228 -18.93 -17.65 -30.66
C ARG A 228 -17.94 -18.74 -31.08
N LEU A 229 -16.81 -18.85 -30.38
CA LEU A 229 -15.83 -19.92 -30.60
C LEU A 229 -16.43 -21.30 -30.28
N LYS A 230 -17.14 -21.43 -29.15
CA LYS A 230 -17.80 -22.67 -28.76
C LYS A 230 -18.89 -23.09 -29.75
N ASP A 231 -19.70 -22.14 -30.22
CA ASP A 231 -20.73 -22.38 -31.22
C ASP A 231 -20.11 -22.80 -32.56
N THR A 232 -19.04 -22.13 -32.99
CA THR A 232 -18.29 -22.51 -34.20
C THR A 232 -17.73 -23.93 -34.09
N VAL A 233 -17.14 -24.30 -32.94
CA VAL A 233 -16.62 -25.66 -32.69
C VAL A 233 -17.74 -26.71 -32.70
N ASN A 234 -18.89 -26.40 -32.09
CA ASN A 234 -20.05 -27.29 -32.09
C ASN A 234 -20.62 -27.48 -33.50
N GLN A 235 -20.66 -26.41 -34.30
CA GLN A 235 -21.11 -26.45 -35.69
C GLN A 235 -20.16 -27.29 -36.56
N LEU A 236 -18.85 -27.16 -36.38
CA LEU A 236 -17.84 -28.00 -37.05
C LEU A 236 -17.91 -29.48 -36.63
N ARG A 237 -18.26 -29.75 -35.36
CA ARG A 237 -18.49 -31.13 -34.89
C ARG A 237 -19.76 -31.73 -35.50
N SER A 238 -20.82 -30.93 -35.62
CA SER A 238 -22.08 -31.32 -36.23
C SER A 238 -21.93 -31.60 -37.73
N SER A 239 -21.20 -30.75 -38.47
CA SER A 239 -20.95 -30.95 -39.90
C SER A 239 -20.15 -32.21 -40.21
N ARG A 240 -19.19 -32.57 -39.33
CA ARG A 240 -18.45 -33.84 -39.45
C ARG A 240 -19.37 -35.06 -39.26
N ASN A 241 -20.25 -35.02 -38.28
CA ASN A 241 -21.20 -36.11 -38.05
C ASN A 241 -22.17 -36.26 -39.24
N PHE A 242 -22.65 -35.15 -39.79
CA PHE A 242 -23.51 -35.15 -40.99
C PHE A 242 -22.80 -35.76 -42.22
N CYS A 243 -21.52 -35.45 -42.42
CA CYS A 243 -20.72 -36.05 -43.49
C CYS A 243 -20.55 -37.57 -43.32
N ILE A 244 -20.32 -38.01 -42.07
CA ILE A 244 -20.20 -39.45 -41.75
C ILE A 244 -21.53 -40.17 -42.03
N ASP A 245 -22.68 -39.60 -41.66
CA ASP A 245 -24.00 -40.19 -41.89
C ASP A 245 -24.30 -40.37 -43.39
N ILE A 246 -23.95 -39.38 -44.22
CA ILE A 246 -24.12 -39.47 -45.69
C ILE A 246 -23.28 -40.62 -46.28
N ILE A 247 -22.02 -40.74 -45.87
CA ILE A 247 -21.13 -41.81 -46.35
C ILE A 247 -21.67 -43.18 -45.94
N LEU A 248 -22.16 -43.31 -44.70
CA LEU A 248 -22.75 -44.55 -44.19
C LEU A 248 -24.00 -44.96 -44.98
N LEU A 249 -24.86 -44.00 -45.34
CA LEU A 249 -26.04 -44.21 -46.18
C LEU A 249 -25.68 -44.73 -47.58
N ILE A 250 -24.64 -44.15 -48.21
CA ILE A 250 -24.16 -44.59 -49.53
C ILE A 250 -23.66 -46.04 -49.48
N ILE A 251 -22.94 -46.42 -48.42
CA ILE A 251 -22.44 -47.79 -48.23
C ILE A 251 -23.61 -48.78 -48.06
N ILE A 252 -24.61 -48.45 -47.23
CA ILE A 252 -25.79 -49.29 -47.01
C ILE A 252 -26.57 -49.49 -48.32
N LEU A 253 -26.79 -48.42 -49.09
CA LEU A 253 -27.45 -48.49 -50.39
C LEU A 253 -26.66 -49.34 -51.40
N GLY A 254 -25.32 -49.21 -51.41
CA GLY A 254 -24.45 -50.04 -52.23
C GLY A 254 -24.56 -51.53 -51.92
N ILE A 255 -24.59 -51.88 -50.63
CA ILE A 255 -24.79 -53.28 -50.18
C ILE A 255 -26.20 -53.76 -50.55
N ALA A 256 -27.23 -52.96 -50.35
CA ALA A 256 -28.61 -53.32 -50.71
C ALA A 256 -28.74 -53.57 -52.23
N ALA A 257 -28.17 -52.69 -53.07
CA ALA A 257 -28.17 -52.88 -54.52
C ALA A 257 -27.34 -54.10 -54.95
N TYR A 258 -26.21 -54.36 -54.28
CA TYR A 258 -25.40 -55.56 -54.51
C TYR A 258 -26.15 -56.84 -54.17
N LEU A 259 -26.94 -56.86 -53.09
CA LEU A 259 -27.79 -58.00 -52.72
C LEU A 259 -29.02 -58.16 -53.62
N TYR A 260 -29.52 -57.07 -54.19
CA TYR A 260 -30.67 -57.11 -55.12
C TYR A 260 -30.30 -57.64 -56.50
N LYS A 261 -29.06 -57.38 -56.95
CA LYS A 261 -28.55 -57.83 -58.25
C LYS A 261 -28.54 -59.36 -58.45
N PRO A 262 -28.08 -60.21 -57.51
CA PRO A 262 -28.15 -61.67 -57.66
C PRO A 262 -29.58 -62.22 -57.53
N ALA A 263 -30.52 -61.48 -56.93
CA ALA A 263 -31.93 -61.90 -56.86
C ALA A 263 -32.67 -61.77 -58.20
N GLN A 264 -32.20 -60.90 -59.12
CA GLN A 264 -32.77 -60.74 -60.46
C GLN A 264 -32.29 -61.79 -61.49
N PHE A 265 -31.17 -62.49 -61.23
CA PHE A 265 -30.66 -63.55 -62.11
C PHE A 265 -31.06 -64.96 -61.65
N ALA A 266 -31.86 -65.08 -60.60
CA ALA A 266 -32.33 -66.35 -60.03
C ALA A 266 -33.79 -66.70 -60.39
N TYR A 267 -34.41 -65.94 -61.31
CA TYR A 267 -35.70 -66.25 -61.94
C TYR A 267 -35.53 -66.38 -63.45
#